data_AF-K2CID1-F1
#
_entry.id   AF-K2CID1-F1
#
_cell.length_a   1.000
_cell.length_b   1.000
_cell.length_c   1.000
_cell.angle_alpha   90.00
_cell.angle_beta   90.00
_cell.angle_gamma   90.00
#
_symmetry.space_group_name_H-M   'P 1'
#
loop_
_entity.id
_entity.type
_entity.pdbx_description
1 polymer ?
#
loop_
_entity_poly.entity_id
_entity_poly.type
_entity_poly.pdbx_seq_one_letter_code
_entity_poly.pdbx_strand_id
1 'polypeptide(L)'
;MKILSVYTKLGMKKLLEFIKKLFGSSKSSESPKGFTLIELLIVIAVVGVLAAAVLIALNPLEQFRRARDAGLKQAISTIGRQLQSNYTIAQIYPAASATWLQTLVNDGVIVSVPNGSGIAITCTSPGGSGSAGQQNSICYKEDSAALGTGNFIIFTKLEASVEATKAGCTAPAVPWYVYQSTKGGASLICNNGEPTINGSYTYIDQ
;
A
#
# COMPACT_ATOMS: atom_id res chain seq x y z
N MET A 1 -12.34 3.16 20.11
CA MET A 1 -11.78 1.78 20.05
C MET A 1 -12.65 0.70 20.69
N LYS A 2 -13.42 0.97 21.77
CA LYS A 2 -14.27 -0.05 22.43
C LYS A 2 -15.45 -0.60 21.59
N ILE A 3 -16.01 0.19 20.67
CA ILE A 3 -17.16 -0.22 19.84
C ILE A 3 -16.81 -1.33 18.83
N LEU A 4 -15.63 -1.29 18.20
CA LEU A 4 -15.16 -2.33 17.27
C LEU A 4 -14.91 -3.69 17.96
N SER A 5 -14.50 -3.68 19.25
CA SER A 5 -14.31 -4.90 20.05
C SER A 5 -15.64 -5.55 20.47
N VAL A 6 -16.70 -4.74 20.64
CA VAL A 6 -18.05 -5.24 20.99
C VAL A 6 -18.70 -5.93 19.79
N TYR A 7 -18.61 -5.35 18.59
CA TYR A 7 -19.18 -5.96 17.38
C TYR A 7 -18.48 -7.27 16.98
N THR A 8 -17.15 -7.36 17.14
CA THR A 8 -16.40 -8.61 16.88
C THR A 8 -16.72 -9.70 17.91
N LYS A 9 -16.83 -9.37 19.21
CA LYS A 9 -17.22 -10.36 20.25
C LYS A 9 -18.66 -10.84 20.13
N LEU A 10 -19.59 -9.97 19.70
CA LEU A 10 -21.00 -10.32 19.57
C LEU A 10 -21.25 -11.22 18.36
N GLY A 11 -20.56 -10.98 17.23
CA GLY A 11 -20.61 -11.85 16.05
C GLY A 11 -20.06 -13.25 16.32
N MET A 12 -18.90 -13.36 16.98
CA MET A 12 -18.27 -14.66 17.27
C MET A 12 -19.09 -15.55 18.21
N LYS A 13 -19.79 -14.98 19.21
CA LYS A 13 -20.66 -15.78 20.10
C LYS A 13 -21.85 -16.37 19.36
N LYS A 14 -22.50 -15.58 18.49
CA LYS A 14 -23.63 -16.05 17.66
C LYS A 14 -23.18 -17.11 16.66
N LEU A 15 -21.99 -16.93 16.09
CA LEU A 15 -21.38 -17.89 15.17
C LEU A 15 -21.06 -19.22 15.87
N LEU A 16 -20.51 -19.19 17.09
CA LEU A 16 -20.20 -20.39 17.89
C LEU A 16 -21.44 -21.19 18.27
N GLU A 17 -22.53 -20.52 18.64
CA GLU A 17 -23.84 -21.13 18.88
C GLU A 17 -24.40 -21.82 17.62
N PHE A 18 -24.30 -21.12 16.48
CA PHE A 18 -24.76 -21.67 15.21
C PHE A 18 -23.94 -22.90 14.78
N ILE A 19 -22.62 -22.86 14.96
CA ILE A 19 -21.71 -23.98 14.70
C ILE A 19 -22.09 -25.19 15.56
N LYS A 20 -22.26 -25.02 16.88
CA LYS A 20 -22.66 -26.14 17.78
C LYS A 20 -23.97 -26.79 17.34
N LYS A 21 -24.90 -26.00 16.81
CA LYS A 21 -26.21 -26.49 16.34
C LYS A 21 -26.10 -27.27 15.02
N LEU A 22 -25.13 -26.97 14.17
CA LEU A 22 -24.90 -27.67 12.89
C LEU A 22 -24.15 -29.00 13.06
N PHE A 23 -23.30 -29.14 14.07
CA PHE A 23 -22.49 -30.35 14.30
C PHE A 23 -23.08 -31.31 15.36
N GLY A 24 -24.30 -31.04 15.82
CA GLY A 24 -24.95 -31.82 16.86
C GLY A 24 -25.51 -33.16 16.38
N SER A 25 -24.75 -34.23 16.64
CA SER A 25 -25.16 -35.63 16.75
C SER A 25 -25.27 -36.46 15.45
N SER A 26 -24.30 -37.36 15.25
CA SER A 26 -24.40 -38.53 14.38
C SER A 26 -23.74 -39.73 15.07
N LYS A 27 -24.53 -40.78 15.31
CA LYS A 27 -24.15 -42.05 15.96
C LYS A 27 -23.70 -43.06 14.89
N SER A 28 -22.57 -43.74 15.11
CA SER A 28 -21.84 -44.56 14.13
C SER A 28 -22.29 -46.03 14.03
N SER A 29 -22.24 -46.61 12.82
CA SER A 29 -21.88 -48.02 12.56
C SER A 29 -21.44 -48.23 11.10
N GLU A 30 -20.53 -49.19 10.88
CA GLU A 30 -19.54 -49.28 9.80
C GLU A 30 -19.99 -49.79 8.41
N SER A 31 -19.29 -49.34 7.35
CA SER A 31 -18.72 -50.09 6.18
C SER A 31 -18.38 -49.11 5.03
N PRO A 32 -17.31 -49.31 4.23
CA PRO A 32 -16.83 -48.29 3.29
C PRO A 32 -17.75 -48.20 2.06
N LYS A 33 -18.65 -47.21 2.09
CA LYS A 33 -19.53 -46.85 0.98
C LYS A 33 -18.99 -45.57 0.33
N GLY A 34 -19.03 -45.54 -1.00
CA GLY A 34 -18.60 -44.38 -1.78
C GLY A 34 -19.29 -43.09 -1.35
N PHE A 35 -18.65 -41.96 -1.67
CA PHE A 35 -19.08 -40.60 -1.33
C PHE A 35 -20.61 -40.46 -1.45
N THR A 36 -21.28 -40.37 -0.31
CA THR A 36 -22.72 -40.14 -0.30
C THR A 36 -23.00 -38.67 -0.58
N LEU A 37 -24.15 -38.39 -1.19
CA LEU A 37 -24.60 -37.02 -1.47
C LEU A 37 -24.74 -36.20 -0.17
N ILE A 38 -25.07 -36.86 0.96
CA ILE A 38 -25.16 -36.25 2.28
C ILE A 38 -23.78 -35.84 2.83
N GLU A 39 -22.73 -36.63 2.57
CA GLU A 39 -21.37 -36.28 2.98
C GLU A 39 -20.86 -35.04 2.25
N LEU A 40 -21.10 -34.93 0.94
CA LEU A 40 -20.73 -33.73 0.19
C LEU A 40 -21.53 -32.50 0.67
N LEU A 41 -22.80 -32.67 1.03
CA LEU A 41 -23.68 -31.61 1.51
C LEU A 41 -23.24 -31.04 2.86
N ILE A 42 -22.82 -31.90 3.79
CA ILE A 42 -22.26 -31.44 5.07
C ILE A 42 -20.93 -30.72 4.81
N VAL A 43 -20.07 -31.23 3.93
CA VAL A 43 -18.77 -30.58 3.65
C VAL A 43 -18.94 -29.16 3.13
N ILE A 44 -19.80 -28.91 2.14
CA ILE A 44 -20.01 -27.55 1.64
C ILE A 44 -20.65 -26.63 2.69
N ALA A 45 -21.49 -27.17 3.58
CA ALA A 45 -22.06 -26.43 4.71
C ALA A 45 -20.97 -26.03 5.72
N VAL A 46 -20.05 -26.95 6.05
CA VAL A 46 -18.93 -26.68 6.95
C VAL A 46 -17.95 -25.66 6.33
N VAL A 47 -17.58 -25.85 5.06
CA VAL A 47 -16.70 -24.92 4.33
C VAL A 47 -17.33 -23.53 4.27
N GLY A 48 -18.64 -23.42 4.03
CA GLY A 48 -19.36 -22.14 4.03
C GLY A 48 -19.28 -21.41 5.37
N VAL A 49 -19.47 -22.12 6.49
CA VAL A 49 -19.41 -21.52 7.83
C VAL A 49 -17.99 -21.11 8.21
N LEU A 50 -16.99 -21.93 7.91
CA LEU A 50 -15.58 -21.59 8.16
C LEU A 50 -15.13 -20.40 7.31
N ALA A 51 -15.52 -20.34 6.03
CA ALA A 51 -15.20 -19.21 5.15
C ALA A 51 -15.80 -17.90 5.68
N ALA A 52 -17.06 -17.91 6.13
CA ALA A 52 -17.70 -16.75 6.73
C ALA A 52 -17.00 -16.29 8.02
N ALA A 53 -16.57 -17.23 8.87
CA ALA A 53 -15.83 -16.95 10.10
C ALA A 53 -14.50 -16.23 9.83
N VAL A 54 -13.73 -16.73 8.85
CA VAL A 54 -12.41 -16.20 8.48
C VAL A 54 -12.52 -14.79 7.91
N LEU A 55 -13.53 -14.51 7.08
CA LEU A 55 -13.75 -13.18 6.50
C LEU A 55 -14.02 -12.11 7.57
N ILE A 56 -14.76 -12.45 8.62
CA ILE A 56 -15.02 -11.54 9.74
C ILE A 56 -13.74 -11.27 10.55
N ALA A 57 -12.86 -12.26 10.68
CA ALA A 57 -11.64 -12.15 11.48
C ALA A 57 -10.53 -11.32 10.80
N LEU A 58 -10.37 -11.44 9.48
CA LEU A 58 -9.16 -10.95 8.80
C LEU A 58 -9.22 -9.52 8.26
N ASN A 59 -10.39 -8.86 8.26
CA ASN A 59 -10.61 -7.57 7.60
C ASN A 59 -9.87 -7.48 6.24
N PRO A 60 -10.32 -8.25 5.22
CA PRO A 60 -9.59 -8.41 3.96
C PRO A 60 -9.29 -7.07 3.28
N LEU A 61 -10.13 -6.06 3.48
CA LEU A 61 -9.94 -4.73 2.93
C LEU A 61 -8.64 -4.08 3.40
N GLU A 62 -8.31 -4.19 4.69
CA GLU A 62 -7.06 -3.65 5.23
C GLU A 62 -5.83 -4.42 4.73
N GLN A 63 -5.96 -5.73 4.52
CA GLN A 63 -4.87 -6.54 3.96
C GLN A 63 -4.58 -6.14 2.51
N PHE A 64 -5.62 -5.90 1.70
CA PHE A 64 -5.44 -5.39 0.33
C PHE A 64 -4.79 -4.01 0.31
N ARG A 65 -5.17 -3.10 1.23
CA ARG A 65 -4.52 -1.78 1.39
C ARG A 65 -3.03 -1.92 1.67
N ARG A 66 -2.66 -2.78 2.63
CA ARG A 66 -1.25 -3.05 2.97
C ARG A 66 -0.47 -3.65 1.81
N ALA A 67 -1.07 -4.58 1.06
CA ALA A 67 -0.42 -5.19 -0.10
C ALA A 67 -0.11 -4.15 -1.20
N ARG A 68 -1.06 -3.24 -1.47
CA ARG A 68 -0.85 -2.12 -2.42
C ARG A 68 0.23 -1.16 -1.92
N ASP A 69 0.15 -0.77 -0.66
CA ASP A 69 1.14 0.12 -0.04
C ASP A 69 2.55 -0.49 -0.05
N ALA A 70 2.69 -1.80 0.18
CA ALA A 70 3.97 -2.50 0.09
C ALA A 70 4.58 -2.42 -1.33
N GLY A 71 3.76 -2.63 -2.36
CA GLY A 71 4.19 -2.47 -3.76
C GLY A 71 4.62 -1.04 -4.08
N LEU A 72 3.89 -0.04 -3.60
CA LEU A 72 4.23 1.38 -3.81
C LEU A 72 5.52 1.77 -3.09
N LYS A 73 5.72 1.29 -1.86
CA LYS A 73 6.96 1.50 -1.09
C LYS A 73 8.17 0.93 -1.84
N GLN A 74 8.04 -0.30 -2.34
CA GLN A 74 9.09 -0.94 -3.13
C GLN A 74 9.38 -0.15 -4.40
N ALA A 75 8.35 0.28 -5.13
CA ALA A 75 8.48 1.09 -6.34
C ALA A 75 9.24 2.39 -6.07
N ILE A 76 8.82 3.17 -5.06
CA ILE A 76 9.47 4.44 -4.70
C ILE A 76 10.94 4.22 -4.31
N SER A 77 11.22 3.21 -3.49
CA SER A 77 12.60 2.93 -3.06
C SER A 77 13.49 2.54 -4.25
N THR A 78 12.94 1.82 -5.23
CA THR A 78 13.68 1.34 -6.41
C THR A 78 13.93 2.49 -7.37
N ILE A 79 12.90 3.27 -7.70
CA ILE A 79 13.02 4.43 -8.58
C ILE A 79 13.96 5.46 -7.98
N GLY A 80 13.83 5.78 -6.68
CA GLY A 80 14.70 6.76 -6.01
C GLY A 80 16.18 6.38 -6.07
N ARG A 81 16.50 5.10 -5.82
CA ARG A 81 17.87 4.58 -5.96
C ARG A 81 18.37 4.62 -7.40
N GLN A 82 17.52 4.27 -8.37
CA GLN A 82 17.90 4.28 -9.78
C GLN A 82 18.10 5.70 -10.30
N LEU A 83 17.29 6.67 -9.88
CA LEU A 83 17.52 8.09 -10.16
C LEU A 83 18.86 8.57 -9.58
N GLN A 84 19.17 8.21 -8.34
CA GLN A 84 20.45 8.56 -7.73
C GLN A 84 21.63 7.93 -8.49
N SER A 85 21.48 6.68 -8.94
CA SER A 85 22.47 6.00 -9.77
C SER A 85 22.59 6.60 -11.17
N ASN A 86 21.49 7.10 -11.74
CA ASN A 86 21.55 7.79 -13.03
C ASN A 86 22.27 9.12 -12.90
N TYR A 87 22.06 9.84 -11.79
CA TYR A 87 22.73 11.11 -11.53
C TYR A 87 24.25 10.97 -11.45
N THR A 88 24.79 9.87 -10.91
CA THR A 88 26.26 9.68 -10.89
C THR A 88 26.86 9.55 -12.30
N ILE A 89 26.07 9.05 -13.26
CA ILE A 89 26.49 8.85 -14.65
C ILE A 89 26.23 10.09 -15.50
N ALA A 90 24.99 10.60 -15.48
CA ALA A 90 24.52 11.66 -16.36
C ALA A 90 24.62 13.07 -15.76
N GLN A 91 24.89 13.19 -14.45
CA GLN A 91 24.95 14.45 -13.69
C GLN A 91 23.66 15.28 -13.80
N ILE A 92 22.55 14.62 -14.10
CA ILE A 92 21.27 15.26 -14.39
C ILE A 92 20.13 14.31 -13.99
N TYR A 93 19.13 14.85 -13.31
CA TYR A 93 17.87 14.18 -13.07
C TYR A 93 16.94 14.38 -14.28
N PRO A 94 16.18 13.35 -14.69
CA PRO A 94 15.19 13.49 -15.76
C PRO A 94 14.18 14.58 -15.43
N ALA A 95 13.77 15.38 -16.41
CA ALA A 95 12.69 16.33 -16.22
C ALA A 95 11.36 15.58 -15.96
N ALA A 96 10.56 16.08 -15.02
CA ALA A 96 9.22 15.57 -14.83
C ALA A 96 8.36 15.86 -16.05
N SER A 97 7.51 14.88 -16.34
CA SER A 97 6.48 14.94 -17.35
C SER A 97 5.31 14.06 -16.92
N ALA A 98 4.20 14.14 -17.63
CA ALA A 98 3.06 13.25 -17.41
C ALA A 98 3.41 11.75 -17.62
N THR A 99 4.52 11.46 -18.32
CA THR A 99 4.97 10.11 -18.66
C THR A 99 6.39 9.83 -18.15
N TRP A 100 6.81 10.48 -17.07
CA TRP A 100 8.19 10.43 -16.57
C TRP A 100 8.70 9.00 -16.29
N LEU A 101 7.84 8.06 -15.84
CA LEU A 101 8.24 6.66 -15.66
C LEU A 101 8.55 5.97 -16.99
N GLN A 102 7.83 6.32 -18.05
CA GLN A 102 8.12 5.77 -19.38
C GLN A 102 9.44 6.32 -19.91
N THR A 103 9.73 7.60 -19.68
CA THR A 103 11.02 8.21 -20.04
C THR A 103 12.16 7.47 -19.34
N LEU A 104 12.04 7.19 -18.05
CA LEU A 104 13.00 6.40 -17.29
C LEU A 104 13.24 4.99 -17.84
N VAL A 105 12.21 4.35 -18.41
CA VAL A 105 12.36 3.05 -19.08
C VAL A 105 13.11 3.21 -20.39
N ASN A 106 12.75 4.21 -21.19
CA ASN A 106 13.40 4.48 -22.47
C ASN A 106 14.88 4.84 -22.29
N ASP A 107 15.21 5.54 -21.21
CA ASP A 107 16.57 5.92 -20.82
C ASP A 107 17.35 4.75 -20.18
N GLY A 108 16.71 3.59 -19.98
CA GLY A 108 17.32 2.41 -19.38
C GLY A 108 17.61 2.52 -17.88
N VAL A 109 17.06 3.53 -17.20
CA VAL A 109 17.22 3.75 -15.76
C VAL A 109 16.44 2.73 -14.95
N ILE A 110 15.23 2.39 -15.42
CA ILE A 110 14.35 1.39 -14.81
C ILE A 110 13.93 0.34 -15.86
N VAL A 111 13.76 -0.92 -15.47
CA VAL A 111 13.49 -2.03 -16.43
C VAL A 111 12.03 -2.12 -16.90
N SER A 112 11.10 -1.54 -16.14
CA SER A 112 9.68 -1.50 -16.47
C SER A 112 8.98 -0.47 -15.59
N VAL A 113 7.94 0.17 -16.10
CA VAL A 113 7.07 1.04 -15.30
C VAL A 113 6.42 0.23 -14.19
N PRO A 114 6.61 0.58 -12.90
CA PRO A 114 5.91 -0.10 -11.82
C PRO A 114 4.40 0.14 -11.95
N ASN A 115 3.63 -0.94 -11.89
CA ASN A 115 2.17 -0.88 -11.85
C ASN A 115 1.71 -0.36 -10.48
N GLY A 116 1.79 0.95 -10.28
CA GLY A 116 1.28 1.60 -9.09
C GLY A 116 -0.25 1.55 -9.09
N SER A 117 -0.80 0.71 -8.23
CA SER A 117 -2.24 0.65 -7.94
C SER A 117 -2.49 1.39 -6.63
N GLY A 118 -2.23 2.70 -6.61
CA GLY A 118 -2.41 3.54 -5.41
C GLY A 118 -3.73 4.29 -5.43
N ILE A 119 -3.99 5.04 -4.36
CA ILE A 119 -5.07 6.03 -4.37
C ILE A 119 -4.68 7.18 -5.28
N ALA A 120 -5.65 7.91 -5.82
CA ALA A 120 -5.40 9.21 -6.45
C ALA A 120 -4.63 10.12 -5.48
N ILE A 121 -3.56 10.71 -6.00
CA ILE A 121 -2.78 11.74 -5.33
C ILE A 121 -2.87 13.02 -6.16
N THR A 122 -2.71 14.16 -5.50
CA THR A 122 -2.48 15.44 -6.16
C THR A 122 -0.97 15.64 -6.24
N CYS A 123 -0.47 15.94 -7.44
CA CYS A 123 0.93 16.24 -7.71
C CYS A 123 1.02 17.66 -8.26
N THR A 124 1.22 18.64 -7.38
CA THR A 124 1.32 20.04 -7.76
C THR A 124 2.76 20.42 -8.11
N SER A 125 2.97 21.17 -9.19
CA SER A 125 4.28 21.70 -9.53
C SER A 125 4.82 22.56 -8.38
N PRO A 126 6.06 22.33 -7.90
CA PRO A 126 6.70 23.22 -6.95
C PRO A 126 6.90 24.55 -7.69
N GLY A 127 6.16 25.60 -7.30
CA GLY A 127 6.20 26.89 -8.01
C GLY A 127 7.64 27.42 -8.19
N GLY A 128 7.86 28.24 -9.23
CA GLY A 128 9.20 28.64 -9.67
C GLY A 128 9.63 27.86 -10.92
N SER A 129 10.92 27.59 -11.07
CA SER A 129 11.45 26.83 -12.20
C SER A 129 11.24 25.31 -12.09
N GLY A 130 10.76 24.80 -10.95
CA GLY A 130 10.54 23.37 -10.72
C GLY A 130 9.37 22.76 -11.50
N SER A 131 9.42 21.45 -11.71
CA SER A 131 8.43 20.69 -12.46
C SER A 131 7.93 19.49 -11.65
N ALA A 132 6.77 18.96 -12.04
CA ALA A 132 6.15 17.82 -11.38
C ALA A 132 5.45 16.90 -12.38
N GLY A 133 5.51 15.60 -12.11
CA GLY A 133 5.01 14.54 -12.97
C GLY A 133 4.32 13.47 -12.14
N GLN A 134 3.11 13.09 -12.54
CA GLN A 134 2.32 12.07 -11.86
C GLN A 134 2.03 10.92 -12.79
N GLN A 135 2.36 9.70 -12.36
CA GLN A 135 2.01 8.47 -13.07
C GLN A 135 1.79 7.35 -12.06
N ASN A 136 0.76 6.52 -12.26
CA ASN A 136 0.46 5.35 -11.42
C ASN A 136 0.40 5.64 -9.90
N SER A 137 -0.22 6.75 -9.50
CA SER A 137 -0.30 7.22 -8.10
C SER A 137 1.05 7.52 -7.44
N ILE A 138 2.10 7.72 -8.23
CA ILE A 138 3.42 8.18 -7.79
C ILE A 138 3.62 9.58 -8.35
N CYS A 139 4.02 10.51 -7.48
CA CYS A 139 4.37 11.87 -7.85
C CYS A 139 5.89 12.01 -7.78
N TYR A 140 6.45 12.62 -8.81
CA TYR A 140 7.83 13.02 -8.91
C TYR A 140 7.86 14.54 -9.05
N LYS A 141 8.72 15.19 -8.26
CA LYS A 141 9.00 16.61 -8.41
C LYS A 141 10.49 16.87 -8.35
N GLU A 142 10.91 17.89 -9.05
CA GLU A 142 12.31 18.31 -9.14
C GLU A 142 12.42 19.83 -9.15
N ASP A 143 13.51 20.31 -8.56
CA ASP A 143 13.80 21.73 -8.46
C ASP A 143 14.59 22.21 -9.68
N SER A 144 14.12 23.34 -10.20
CA SER A 144 14.58 24.12 -11.34
C SER A 144 15.92 24.82 -11.20
N ALA A 145 17.01 24.15 -10.84
CA ALA A 145 18.36 24.67 -11.09
C ALA A 145 18.90 24.01 -12.37
N ALA A 146 18.44 24.48 -13.54
CA ALA A 146 18.82 23.98 -14.87
C ALA A 146 18.64 22.47 -15.07
N LEU A 147 17.50 22.08 -15.67
CA LEU A 147 17.25 20.80 -16.34
C LEU A 147 17.67 19.52 -15.59
N GLY A 148 17.74 19.48 -14.26
CA GLY A 148 18.05 18.26 -13.52
C GLY A 148 19.29 18.29 -12.63
N THR A 149 19.90 19.46 -12.41
CA THR A 149 20.99 19.60 -11.42
C THR A 149 20.48 19.85 -9.99
N GLY A 150 19.16 20.00 -9.83
CA GLY A 150 18.51 20.31 -8.56
C GLY A 150 18.19 19.09 -7.69
N ASN A 151 17.53 19.33 -6.56
CA ASN A 151 17.02 18.26 -5.71
C ASN A 151 15.72 17.68 -6.29
N PHE A 152 15.45 16.41 -5.98
CA PHE A 152 14.19 15.78 -6.33
C PHE A 152 13.51 15.13 -5.12
N ILE A 153 12.21 14.94 -5.25
CA ILE A 153 11.38 14.18 -4.32
C ILE A 153 10.44 13.27 -5.10
N ILE A 154 10.35 12.01 -4.68
CA ILE A 154 9.32 11.08 -5.13
C ILE A 154 8.44 10.74 -3.94
N PHE A 155 7.12 10.69 -4.13
CA PHE A 155 6.23 10.28 -3.06
C PHE A 155 4.92 9.67 -3.55
N THR A 156 4.28 8.95 -2.63
CA THR A 156 2.91 8.44 -2.76
C THR A 156 2.19 8.62 -1.44
N LYS A 157 0.86 8.70 -1.52
CA LYS A 157 -0.01 8.59 -0.35
C LYS A 157 -0.19 7.11 -0.01
N LEU A 158 -0.13 6.77 1.28
CA LEU A 158 -0.42 5.42 1.76
C LEU A 158 -1.87 5.30 2.25
N GLU A 159 -2.48 4.14 2.00
CA GLU A 159 -3.88 3.90 2.31
C GLU A 159 -4.06 3.16 3.65
N ALA A 160 -3.19 2.23 4.00
CA ALA A 160 -3.39 1.33 5.14
C ALA A 160 -3.38 2.09 6.47
N SER A 161 -4.35 1.76 7.33
CA SER A 161 -4.50 2.39 8.66
C SER A 161 -3.29 2.13 9.58
N VAL A 162 -2.59 1.02 9.37
CA VAL A 162 -1.33 0.74 10.08
C VAL A 162 -0.21 1.68 9.71
N GLU A 163 -0.17 2.17 8.47
CA GLU A 163 0.86 3.11 8.04
C GLU A 163 0.60 4.49 8.65
N ALA A 164 -0.66 4.90 8.75
CA ALA A 164 -1.04 6.08 9.51
C ALA A 164 -0.64 5.95 11.00
N THR A 165 -0.82 4.77 11.59
CA THR A 165 -0.47 4.52 12.99
C THR A 165 1.04 4.49 13.20
N LYS A 166 1.80 3.80 12.33
CA LYS A 166 3.27 3.76 12.35
C LYS A 166 3.87 5.14 12.16
N ALA A 167 3.26 5.96 11.29
CA ALA A 167 3.67 7.33 11.05
C ALA A 167 3.31 8.29 12.22
N GLY A 168 2.53 7.84 13.21
CA GLY A 168 2.02 8.71 14.27
C GLY A 168 1.03 9.77 13.78
N CYS A 169 0.33 9.52 12.67
CA CYS A 169 -0.56 10.51 12.06
C CYS A 169 -1.85 10.72 12.84
N THR A 170 -2.11 11.99 13.16
CA THR A 170 -3.40 12.47 13.66
C THR A 170 -4.06 13.35 12.60
N ALA A 171 -5.38 13.22 12.43
CA ALA A 171 -6.11 14.04 11.47
C ALA A 171 -5.91 15.54 11.78
N PRO A 172 -5.64 16.40 10.78
CA PRO A 172 -5.80 16.16 9.33
C PRO A 172 -4.59 15.58 8.58
N ALA A 173 -3.49 15.25 9.27
CA ALA A 173 -2.29 14.72 8.62
C ALA A 173 -2.51 13.29 8.10
N VAL A 174 -1.86 12.97 6.98
CA VAL A 174 -1.94 11.66 6.31
C VAL A 174 -0.54 11.05 6.13
N PRO A 175 -0.43 9.71 6.08
CA PRO A 175 0.85 9.04 5.86
C PRO A 175 1.28 9.16 4.41
N TRP A 176 2.53 9.57 4.22
CA TRP A 176 3.18 9.60 2.91
C TRP A 176 4.44 8.75 2.95
N TYR A 177 4.70 8.05 1.86
CA TYR A 177 6.00 7.41 1.65
C TYR A 177 6.80 8.25 0.66
N VAL A 178 7.99 8.66 1.07
CA VAL A 178 8.75 9.70 0.38
C VAL A 178 10.20 9.26 0.21
N TYR A 179 10.78 9.56 -0.95
CA TYR A 179 12.22 9.51 -1.22
C TYR A 179 12.69 10.91 -1.59
N GLN A 180 13.70 11.43 -0.91
CA GLN A 180 14.33 12.72 -1.23
C GLN A 180 15.81 12.52 -1.60
N SER A 181 16.29 13.27 -2.60
CA SER A 181 17.70 13.27 -2.98
C SER A 181 18.63 13.69 -1.84
N THR A 182 18.21 14.66 -1.02
CA THR A 182 18.98 15.19 0.12
C THR A 182 19.15 14.20 1.28
N LYS A 183 18.31 13.16 1.32
CA LYS A 183 18.35 12.10 2.33
C LYS A 183 18.91 10.78 1.80
N GLY A 184 18.92 10.59 0.47
CA GLY A 184 19.41 9.36 -0.17
C GLY A 184 18.61 8.10 0.17
N GLY A 185 17.40 8.24 0.75
CA GLY A 185 16.63 7.12 1.29
C GLY A 185 15.12 7.34 1.21
N ALA A 186 14.38 6.23 1.16
CA ALA A 186 12.92 6.21 1.26
C ALA A 186 12.50 6.06 2.72
N SER A 187 11.48 6.79 3.13
CA SER A 187 11.04 6.82 4.52
C SER A 187 9.55 7.15 4.61
N LEU A 188 8.96 6.77 5.75
CA LEU A 188 7.58 7.10 6.08
C LEU A 188 7.55 8.45 6.78
N ILE A 189 6.68 9.34 6.34
CA ILE A 189 6.44 10.63 6.97
C ILE A 189 4.95 10.81 7.25
N CYS A 190 4.66 11.68 8.21
CA CYS A 190 3.32 12.19 8.41
C CYS A 190 3.27 13.68 8.09
N ASN A 191 2.38 14.09 7.18
CA ASN A 191 2.25 15.50 6.85
C ASN A 191 0.79 15.89 6.53
N ASN A 192 0.41 17.11 6.90
CA ASN A 192 -0.86 17.71 6.49
C ASN A 192 -0.65 18.48 5.19
N GLY A 193 -0.86 17.80 4.07
CA GLY A 193 -0.62 18.33 2.74
C GLY A 193 0.44 17.55 1.97
N GLU A 194 0.60 17.94 0.72
CA GLU A 194 1.50 17.30 -0.22
C GLU A 194 2.98 17.53 0.17
N PRO A 195 3.85 16.51 0.07
CA PRO A 195 5.28 16.68 0.29
C PRO A 195 5.93 17.64 -0.72
N THR A 196 6.98 18.34 -0.27
CA THR A 196 7.75 19.32 -1.03
C THR A 196 9.23 18.96 -0.98
N ILE A 197 9.98 19.37 -2.01
CA ILE A 197 11.39 18.99 -2.19
C ILE A 197 12.25 19.43 -1.01
N ASN A 198 12.05 20.67 -0.55
CA ASN A 198 12.80 21.27 0.56
C ASN A 198 12.05 21.20 1.90
N GLY A 199 11.04 20.33 2.00
CA GLY A 199 10.28 20.14 3.23
C GLY A 199 11.11 19.40 4.30
N SER A 200 11.09 19.93 5.52
CA SER A 200 11.67 19.26 6.69
C SER A 200 10.64 18.32 7.31
N TYR A 201 10.85 17.01 7.15
CA TYR A 201 9.96 15.98 7.69
C TYR A 201 10.62 15.20 8.82
N THR A 202 9.81 14.73 9.77
CA THR A 202 10.22 13.73 10.74
C THR A 202 10.18 12.37 10.06
N TYR A 203 11.36 11.84 9.79
CA TYR A 203 11.53 10.55 9.13
C TYR A 203 11.41 9.42 10.16
N ILE A 204 10.53 8.47 9.85
CA ILE A 204 10.35 7.28 10.65
C ILE A 204 11.03 6.15 9.89
N ASP A 205 12.22 5.78 10.36
CA ASP A 205 12.98 4.66 9.81
C ASP A 205 12.14 3.38 9.96
N GLN A 206 12.10 2.58 8.88
CA GLN A 206 11.21 1.41 8.78
C GLN A 206 11.61 0.29 9.73
#